data_AF-A0A1V6BN15-F1
#
_entry.id   AF-A0A1V6BN15-F1
#
_cell.length_a   1.000
_cell.length_b   1.000
_cell.length_c   1.000
_cell.angle_alpha   90.00
_cell.angle_beta   90.00
_cell.angle_gamma   90.00
#
_symmetry.space_group_name_H-M   'P 1'
#
loop_
_entity.id
_entity.type
_entity.pdbx_description
1 polymer ?
#
loop_
_entity_poly.entity_id
_entity_poly.type
_entity_poly.pdbx_seq_one_letter_code
_entity_poly.pdbx_strand_id
1 'polypeptide(L)'
;MSVSDITRESFAETIVTFTEQRMEERRSNIKKMSFTSFFVMMLMLTLVSMMYLGYFDFNHDSFTLFVESHTKSIFFSVMVSMACLGVLVFKPRNVNKSLYISIPVVIVFFIFSFIIRGRLVVLGLISTIMIAAGIGIIASAAVLLFIYSLNSTERLVSSFFLVGSLVIYFVFERACSLVHPYLGSFVLPLLIMCALYLTLFFVDPYDVTELEVREEKITWLPVLTMVIMVAIYIIFTAIFTGIKVPANLVNPIWTNAFFYIGVFLGLVVVVILHFFNRYAIFLAWIIWAIFTTVAYQFGMSALLNGNSGLLYYLMYLTIGFANIVGAFTSIMMVGKLFEDKTHIRVLKVVSIILGVCLLISRIVVLYIRGTQMTNLFSVMQFVSLFMTVAIVSYMIYAFLQWRSRPVAKIEPAKTAEPESIYVNPYNVLTPKETKVFELLLMGLTLRQIAGELKMKYDAVNFHYKNIYKKLEVNSKIELILRYGQKL
;
A
#
# COMPACT_ATOMS: atom_id res chain seq x y z
N MET A 1 47.99 15.99 7.35
CA MET A 1 46.64 15.48 7.70
C MET A 1 46.51 15.57 9.21
N SER A 2 45.67 16.48 9.71
CA SER A 2 45.45 16.64 11.14
C SER A 2 44.67 15.45 11.68
N VAL A 3 44.91 15.09 12.95
CA VAL A 3 44.25 14.01 13.69
C VAL A 3 42.71 14.14 13.70
N SER A 4 42.19 15.34 13.41
CA SER A 4 40.76 15.63 13.18
C SER A 4 40.15 14.95 11.95
N ASP A 5 40.95 14.68 10.92
CA ASP A 5 40.45 14.21 9.63
C ASP A 5 40.38 12.68 9.63
N ILE A 6 41.36 12.02 10.25
CA ILE A 6 41.41 10.56 10.46
C ILE A 6 40.27 10.10 11.37
N THR A 7 39.92 10.89 12.39
CA THR A 7 38.80 10.60 13.30
C THR A 7 37.44 10.80 12.65
N ARG A 8 37.31 11.73 11.70
CA ARG A 8 36.07 11.93 10.94
C ARG A 8 35.80 10.84 9.93
N GLU A 9 36.82 10.37 9.19
CA GLU A 9 36.67 9.24 8.26
C GLU A 9 36.34 7.94 9.00
N SER A 10 37.05 7.65 10.09
CA SER A 10 36.77 6.48 10.94
C SER A 10 35.36 6.51 11.53
N PHE A 11 34.88 7.68 11.97
CA PHE A 11 33.54 7.83 12.53
C PHE A 11 32.45 7.74 11.45
N ALA A 12 32.73 8.26 10.25
CA ALA A 12 31.84 8.12 9.10
C ALA A 12 31.74 6.66 8.64
N GLU A 13 32.86 5.93 8.55
CA GLU A 13 32.87 4.49 8.24
C GLU A 13 32.15 3.67 9.32
N THR A 14 32.29 4.03 10.60
CA THR A 14 31.60 3.37 11.71
C THR A 14 30.10 3.62 11.67
N ILE A 15 29.67 4.85 11.34
CA ILE A 15 28.24 5.15 11.16
C ILE A 15 27.70 4.41 9.95
N VAL A 16 28.39 4.42 8.80
CA VAL A 16 27.96 3.70 7.59
C VAL A 16 27.81 2.22 7.88
N THR A 17 28.80 1.59 8.53
CA THR A 17 28.74 0.17 8.90
C THR A 17 27.65 -0.15 9.93
N PHE A 18 27.40 0.70 10.93
CA PHE A 18 26.28 0.52 11.86
C PHE A 18 24.92 0.71 11.19
N THR A 19 24.83 1.65 10.24
CA THR A 19 23.60 1.90 9.49
C THR A 19 23.33 0.74 8.54
N GLU A 20 24.37 0.22 7.88
CA GLU A 20 24.32 -0.96 7.04
C GLU A 20 23.98 -2.22 7.83
N GLN A 21 24.60 -2.47 8.99
CA GLN A 21 24.25 -3.58 9.88
C GLN A 21 22.82 -3.48 10.40
N ARG A 22 22.35 -2.28 10.76
CA ARG A 22 20.95 -2.07 11.20
C ARG A 22 19.96 -2.20 10.04
N MET A 23 20.38 -1.87 8.82
CA MET A 23 19.62 -2.13 7.60
C MET A 23 19.64 -3.62 7.21
N GLU A 24 20.72 -4.34 7.46
CA GLU A 24 20.85 -5.79 7.27
C GLU A 24 20.04 -6.55 8.32
N GLU A 25 20.04 -6.13 9.59
CA GLU A 25 19.15 -6.66 10.64
C GLU A 25 17.68 -6.41 10.29
N ARG A 26 17.33 -5.20 9.78
CA ARG A 26 16.00 -4.93 9.21
C ARG A 26 15.67 -5.82 8.02
N ARG A 27 16.62 -6.10 7.11
CA ARG A 27 16.41 -7.00 5.97
C ARG A 27 16.30 -8.47 6.37
N SER A 28 17.03 -8.90 7.40
CA SER A 28 17.06 -10.28 7.88
C SER A 28 15.79 -10.71 8.61
N ASN A 29 15.08 -9.76 9.24
CA ASN A 29 13.83 -10.01 9.97
C ASN A 29 12.56 -9.81 9.12
N ILE A 30 12.69 -9.41 7.85
CA ILE A 30 11.55 -9.35 6.92
C ILE A 30 11.56 -10.63 6.11
N LYS A 31 10.82 -11.63 6.60
CA LYS A 31 10.53 -12.86 5.87
C LYS A 31 9.88 -12.47 4.53
N LYS A 32 10.55 -12.73 3.40
CA LYS A 32 10.00 -12.46 2.06
C LYS A 32 8.67 -13.18 1.93
N MET A 33 7.65 -12.50 1.41
CA MET A 33 6.35 -13.10 1.19
C MET A 33 6.48 -14.30 0.25
N SER A 34 5.87 -15.44 0.62
CA SER A 34 5.77 -16.59 -0.29
C SER A 34 5.04 -16.19 -1.57
N PHE A 35 5.51 -16.70 -2.72
CA PHE A 35 4.88 -16.49 -4.02
C PHE A 35 3.40 -16.86 -4.02
N THR A 36 3.01 -17.88 -3.23
CA THR A 36 1.63 -18.34 -3.08
C THR A 36 0.75 -17.28 -2.41
N SER A 37 1.23 -16.65 -1.34
CA SER A 37 0.50 -15.60 -0.61
C SER A 37 0.32 -14.36 -1.47
N PHE A 38 1.34 -14.02 -2.27
CA PHE A 38 1.27 -12.94 -3.26
C PHE A 38 0.19 -13.20 -4.33
N PHE A 39 0.14 -14.42 -4.85
CA PHE A 39 -0.84 -14.84 -5.85
C PHE A 39 -2.28 -14.81 -5.32
N VAL A 40 -2.50 -15.26 -4.09
CA VAL A 40 -3.82 -15.20 -3.43
C VAL A 40 -4.32 -13.77 -3.30
N MET A 41 -3.46 -12.85 -2.88
CA MET A 41 -3.81 -11.44 -2.76
C MET A 41 -4.15 -10.83 -4.13
N MET A 42 -3.39 -11.17 -5.18
CA MET A 42 -3.70 -10.74 -6.54
C MET A 42 -5.10 -11.19 -6.99
N LEU A 43 -5.45 -12.45 -6.75
CA LEU A 43 -6.78 -12.98 -7.08
C LEU A 43 -7.89 -12.27 -6.26
N MET A 44 -7.66 -11.99 -4.98
CA MET A 44 -8.64 -11.30 -4.12
C MET A 44 -8.93 -9.90 -4.65
N LEU A 45 -7.87 -9.17 -4.96
CA LEU A 45 -7.97 -7.82 -5.51
C LEU A 45 -8.67 -7.82 -6.85
N THR A 46 -8.33 -8.76 -7.73
CA THR A 46 -8.99 -8.92 -9.04
C THR A 46 -10.48 -9.18 -8.87
N LEU A 47 -10.88 -10.06 -7.95
CA LEU A 47 -12.28 -10.36 -7.66
C LEU A 47 -13.04 -9.14 -7.09
N VAL A 48 -12.45 -8.44 -6.12
CA VAL A 48 -13.06 -7.24 -5.52
C VAL A 48 -13.24 -6.15 -6.57
N SER A 49 -12.22 -5.89 -7.37
CA SER A 49 -12.27 -4.85 -8.38
C SER A 49 -13.17 -5.24 -9.57
N MET A 50 -13.26 -6.52 -9.91
CA MET A 50 -14.24 -7.04 -10.87
C MET A 50 -15.68 -6.77 -10.41
N MET A 51 -16.00 -7.09 -9.15
CA MET A 51 -17.33 -6.87 -8.58
C MET A 51 -17.64 -5.38 -8.39
N TYR A 52 -16.61 -4.56 -8.17
CA TYR A 52 -16.71 -3.10 -8.12
C TYR A 52 -16.99 -2.48 -9.50
N LEU A 53 -16.24 -2.86 -10.54
CA LEU A 53 -16.29 -2.24 -11.88
C LEU A 53 -17.30 -2.90 -12.83
N GLY A 54 -17.47 -4.22 -12.79
CA GLY A 54 -18.50 -4.93 -13.58
C GLY A 54 -19.89 -4.36 -13.30
N TYR A 55 -20.10 -3.82 -12.11
CA TYR A 55 -21.30 -3.10 -11.74
C TYR A 55 -21.52 -1.75 -12.48
N PHE A 56 -20.45 -1.06 -12.91
CA PHE A 56 -20.53 0.26 -13.55
C PHE A 56 -20.98 0.21 -15.01
N ASP A 57 -20.81 -0.90 -15.73
CA ASP A 57 -21.14 -0.99 -17.15
C ASP A 57 -21.91 -2.29 -17.48
N PHE A 58 -23.22 -2.25 -17.32
CA PHE A 58 -24.14 -3.26 -17.88
C PHE A 58 -25.25 -2.52 -18.61
N ASN A 59 -24.88 -1.89 -19.73
CA ASN A 59 -25.78 -1.63 -20.84
C ASN A 59 -25.20 -2.41 -22.02
N HIS A 60 -25.52 -3.70 -22.11
CA HIS A 60 -25.76 -4.46 -23.33
C HIS A 60 -26.02 -5.91 -22.94
N ASP A 61 -27.29 -6.27 -22.97
CA ASP A 61 -27.88 -7.61 -23.05
C ASP A 61 -26.92 -8.79 -22.84
N SER A 62 -26.61 -9.07 -21.57
CA SER A 62 -26.52 -10.40 -20.99
C SER A 62 -25.92 -10.31 -19.59
N PHE A 63 -26.65 -10.89 -18.64
CA PHE A 63 -26.28 -11.01 -17.22
C PHE A 63 -26.54 -9.80 -16.31
N THR A 64 -27.80 -9.36 -16.27
CA THR A 64 -28.29 -8.62 -15.11
C THR A 64 -28.56 -9.59 -13.96
N LEU A 65 -27.57 -9.79 -13.10
CA LEU A 65 -27.78 -10.32 -11.72
C LEU A 65 -28.72 -9.38 -10.92
N PHE A 66 -28.97 -8.19 -11.47
CA PHE A 66 -29.67 -7.06 -10.87
C PHE A 66 -30.63 -6.41 -11.86
N VAL A 67 -31.93 -6.59 -11.62
CA VAL A 67 -33.02 -6.14 -12.50
C VAL A 67 -33.20 -4.62 -12.47
N GLU A 68 -32.67 -3.90 -11.46
CA GLU A 68 -32.90 -2.46 -11.31
C GLU A 68 -31.67 -1.66 -10.84
N SER A 69 -31.66 -0.35 -11.18
CA SER A 69 -30.62 0.60 -10.73
C SER A 69 -30.52 0.73 -9.20
N HIS A 70 -31.62 0.45 -8.50
CA HIS A 70 -31.71 0.47 -7.03
C HIS A 70 -30.99 -0.72 -6.40
N THR A 71 -31.17 -1.93 -6.95
CA THR A 71 -30.50 -3.14 -6.46
C THR A 71 -29.00 -3.04 -6.63
N LYS A 72 -28.60 -2.37 -7.71
CA LYS A 72 -27.23 -1.92 -7.86
C LYS A 72 -26.84 -1.10 -6.61
N SER A 73 -27.46 0.04 -6.32
CA SER A 73 -26.98 0.93 -5.23
C SER A 73 -26.86 0.21 -3.88
N ILE A 74 -27.77 -0.74 -3.62
CA ILE A 74 -27.77 -1.59 -2.42
C ILE A 74 -26.54 -2.50 -2.37
N PHE A 75 -26.17 -3.15 -3.49
CA PHE A 75 -24.97 -3.99 -3.54
C PHE A 75 -23.71 -3.21 -3.12
N PHE A 76 -23.52 -2.02 -3.70
CA PHE A 76 -22.36 -1.19 -3.41
C PHE A 76 -22.32 -0.74 -1.94
N SER A 77 -23.46 -0.30 -1.40
CA SER A 77 -23.52 0.17 0.00
C SER A 77 -23.27 -0.97 0.99
N VAL A 78 -23.81 -2.16 0.74
CA VAL A 78 -23.58 -3.35 1.57
C VAL A 78 -22.11 -3.77 1.49
N MET A 79 -21.53 -3.81 0.29
CA MET A 79 -20.13 -4.18 0.09
C MET A 79 -19.17 -3.25 0.85
N VAL A 80 -19.33 -1.93 0.72
CA VAL A 80 -18.49 -0.94 1.41
C VAL A 80 -18.69 -0.99 2.93
N SER A 81 -19.94 -1.12 3.38
CA SER A 81 -20.25 -1.20 4.82
C SER A 81 -19.63 -2.45 5.45
N MET A 82 -19.74 -3.60 4.78
CA MET A 82 -19.15 -4.86 5.24
C MET A 82 -17.62 -4.84 5.18
N ALA A 83 -17.02 -4.17 4.18
CA ALA A 83 -15.58 -3.96 4.14
C ALA A 83 -15.08 -3.14 5.33
N CYS A 84 -15.78 -2.05 5.67
CA CYS A 84 -15.45 -1.24 6.84
C CYS A 84 -15.62 -2.02 8.15
N LEU A 85 -16.74 -2.74 8.32
CA LEU A 85 -16.97 -3.60 9.48
C LEU A 85 -15.89 -4.68 9.61
N GLY A 86 -15.46 -5.27 8.49
CA GLY A 86 -14.35 -6.23 8.45
C GLY A 86 -13.06 -5.66 9.03
N VAL A 87 -12.66 -4.45 8.62
CA VAL A 87 -11.45 -3.77 9.17
C VAL A 87 -11.62 -3.44 10.66
N LEU A 88 -12.83 -3.13 11.12
CA LEU A 88 -13.10 -2.81 12.53
C LEU A 88 -13.05 -4.05 13.45
N VAL A 89 -13.54 -5.19 12.96
CA VAL A 89 -13.77 -6.42 13.75
C VAL A 89 -12.62 -7.42 13.61
N PHE A 90 -12.04 -7.58 12.43
CA PHE A 90 -11.04 -8.61 12.20
C PHE A 90 -9.72 -8.28 12.90
N LYS A 91 -9.28 -9.19 13.76
CA LYS A 91 -7.89 -9.26 14.19
C LYS A 91 -7.06 -9.87 13.04
N PRO A 92 -5.81 -9.44 12.82
CA PRO A 92 -4.96 -9.99 11.75
C PRO A 92 -4.91 -11.53 11.72
N ARG A 93 -4.85 -12.18 12.89
CA ARG A 93 -4.89 -13.65 13.04
C ARG A 93 -6.16 -14.35 12.53
N ASN A 94 -7.25 -13.62 12.37
CA ASN A 94 -8.55 -14.17 11.97
C ASN A 94 -8.86 -13.95 10.47
N VAL A 95 -8.00 -13.23 9.74
CA VAL A 95 -8.23 -12.87 8.33
C VAL A 95 -8.35 -14.12 7.45
N ASN A 96 -7.47 -15.11 7.62
CA ASN A 96 -7.56 -16.35 6.84
C ASN A 96 -8.88 -17.11 7.10
N LYS A 97 -9.32 -17.17 8.36
CA LYS A 97 -10.59 -17.82 8.72
C LYS A 97 -11.80 -17.13 8.10
N SER A 98 -11.80 -15.79 8.00
CA SER A 98 -12.92 -15.08 7.38
C SER A 98 -12.99 -15.33 5.87
N LEU A 99 -11.85 -15.51 5.21
CA LEU A 99 -11.77 -15.86 3.78
C LEU A 99 -12.32 -17.27 3.50
N TYR A 100 -11.93 -18.27 4.29
CA TYR A 100 -12.46 -19.65 4.17
C TYR A 100 -13.99 -19.73 4.27
N ILE A 101 -14.62 -18.78 4.96
CA ILE A 101 -16.08 -18.69 5.10
C ILE A 101 -16.69 -17.84 3.98
N SER A 102 -16.11 -16.67 3.67
CA SER A 102 -16.72 -15.72 2.74
C SER A 102 -16.73 -16.21 1.29
N ILE A 103 -15.67 -16.87 0.82
CA ILE A 103 -15.55 -17.26 -0.58
C ILE A 103 -16.58 -18.33 -0.97
N PRO A 104 -16.77 -19.43 -0.21
CA PRO A 104 -17.85 -20.38 -0.49
C PRO A 104 -19.24 -19.73 -0.47
N VAL A 105 -19.49 -18.81 0.47
CA VAL A 105 -20.76 -18.08 0.53
C VAL A 105 -20.98 -17.28 -0.76
N VAL A 106 -19.98 -16.55 -1.25
CA VAL A 106 -20.08 -15.81 -2.51
C VAL A 106 -20.33 -16.77 -3.68
N ILE A 107 -19.61 -17.90 -3.78
CA ILE A 107 -19.79 -18.88 -4.86
C ILE A 107 -21.22 -19.45 -4.86
N VAL A 108 -21.70 -19.91 -3.70
CA VAL A 108 -23.04 -20.50 -3.56
C VAL A 108 -24.12 -19.51 -3.95
N PHE A 109 -24.06 -18.27 -3.41
CA PHE A 109 -25.07 -17.27 -3.73
C PHE A 109 -24.94 -16.73 -5.17
N PHE A 110 -23.75 -16.73 -5.76
CA PHE A 110 -23.56 -16.38 -7.17
C PHE A 110 -24.20 -17.40 -8.12
N ILE A 111 -23.99 -18.70 -7.87
CA ILE A 111 -24.65 -19.79 -8.62
C ILE A 111 -26.17 -19.74 -8.38
N PHE A 112 -26.60 -19.54 -7.14
CA PHE A 112 -28.02 -19.41 -6.79
C PHE A 112 -28.69 -18.25 -7.53
N SER A 113 -28.01 -17.11 -7.62
CA SER A 113 -28.51 -15.95 -8.36
C SER A 113 -28.61 -16.21 -9.86
N PHE A 114 -27.65 -16.96 -10.43
CA PHE A 114 -27.71 -17.43 -11.81
C PHE A 114 -28.94 -18.33 -12.07
N ILE A 115 -29.25 -19.23 -11.15
CA ILE A 115 -30.39 -20.17 -11.29
C ILE A 115 -31.74 -19.44 -11.19
N ILE A 116 -31.89 -18.50 -10.25
CA ILE A 116 -33.18 -17.80 -10.03
C ILE A 116 -33.54 -16.86 -11.18
N ARG A 117 -32.54 -16.24 -11.80
CA ARG A 117 -32.65 -15.49 -13.06
C ARG A 117 -33.91 -14.63 -13.19
N GLY A 118 -34.14 -13.75 -12.21
CA GLY A 118 -35.23 -12.77 -12.24
C GLY A 118 -36.65 -13.34 -12.03
N ARG A 119 -36.81 -14.64 -11.78
CA ARG A 119 -38.13 -15.24 -11.52
C ARG A 119 -38.72 -14.81 -10.17
N LEU A 120 -37.89 -14.50 -9.19
CA LEU A 120 -38.28 -14.12 -7.82
C LEU A 120 -37.43 -12.94 -7.32
N VAL A 121 -38.05 -11.75 -7.22
CA VAL A 121 -37.38 -10.49 -6.85
C VAL A 121 -36.75 -10.56 -5.45
N VAL A 122 -37.49 -11.11 -4.48
CA VAL A 122 -37.04 -11.17 -3.07
C VAL A 122 -35.82 -12.08 -2.90
N LEU A 123 -35.81 -13.27 -3.51
CA LEU A 123 -34.66 -14.18 -3.44
C LEU A 123 -33.44 -13.62 -4.18
N GLY A 124 -33.67 -12.92 -5.30
CA GLY A 124 -32.61 -12.17 -6.00
C GLY A 124 -31.96 -11.13 -5.09
N LEU A 125 -32.76 -10.35 -4.37
CA LEU A 125 -32.27 -9.34 -3.42
C LEU A 125 -31.55 -9.97 -2.21
N ILE A 126 -31.96 -11.13 -1.72
CA ILE A 126 -31.22 -11.85 -0.69
C ILE A 126 -29.85 -12.30 -1.24
N SER A 127 -29.82 -12.90 -2.43
CA SER A 127 -28.57 -13.35 -3.06
C SER A 127 -27.58 -12.20 -3.26
N THR A 128 -28.09 -11.03 -3.66
CA THR A 128 -27.35 -9.78 -3.79
C THR A 128 -26.64 -9.40 -2.52
N ILE A 129 -27.37 -9.33 -1.42
CA ILE A 129 -26.87 -8.84 -0.14
C ILE A 129 -25.80 -9.80 0.36
N MET A 130 -26.01 -11.11 0.20
CA MET A 130 -25.04 -12.13 0.60
C MET A 130 -23.76 -12.08 -0.23
N ILE A 131 -23.87 -11.90 -1.56
CA ILE A 131 -22.71 -11.72 -2.45
C ILE A 131 -21.96 -10.43 -2.05
N ALA A 132 -22.66 -9.30 -1.92
CA ALA A 132 -22.09 -8.02 -1.54
C ALA A 132 -21.35 -8.08 -0.19
N ALA A 133 -21.97 -8.72 0.80
CA ALA A 133 -21.39 -8.88 2.13
C ALA A 133 -20.13 -9.76 2.10
N GLY A 134 -20.18 -10.87 1.38
CA GLY A 134 -19.03 -11.75 1.20
C GLY A 134 -17.86 -11.05 0.52
N ILE A 135 -18.11 -10.30 -0.55
CA ILE A 135 -17.08 -9.51 -1.24
C ILE A 135 -16.53 -8.40 -0.36
N GLY A 136 -17.38 -7.74 0.43
CA GLY A 136 -16.92 -6.75 1.43
C GLY A 136 -15.94 -7.36 2.43
N ILE A 137 -16.21 -8.57 2.92
CA ILE A 137 -15.30 -9.31 3.80
C ILE A 137 -13.97 -9.62 3.09
N ILE A 138 -14.02 -10.09 1.84
CA ILE A 138 -12.81 -10.36 1.02
C ILE A 138 -12.01 -9.05 0.80
N ALA A 139 -12.68 -7.94 0.52
CA ALA A 139 -12.05 -6.63 0.35
C ALA A 139 -11.33 -6.18 1.63
N SER A 140 -11.96 -6.34 2.80
CA SER A 140 -11.32 -6.01 4.08
C SER A 140 -10.09 -6.89 4.35
N ALA A 141 -10.15 -8.17 4.02
CA ALA A 141 -9.04 -9.10 4.13
C ALA A 141 -7.88 -8.69 3.22
N ALA A 142 -8.17 -8.35 1.96
CA ALA A 142 -7.18 -7.86 1.01
C ALA A 142 -6.48 -6.59 1.49
N VAL A 143 -7.24 -5.61 2.03
CA VAL A 143 -6.67 -4.38 2.59
C VAL A 143 -5.79 -4.67 3.82
N LEU A 144 -6.24 -5.52 4.73
CA LEU A 144 -5.46 -5.89 5.91
C LEU A 144 -4.17 -6.63 5.55
N LEU A 145 -4.21 -7.54 4.57
CA LEU A 145 -3.02 -8.21 4.06
C LEU A 145 -2.08 -7.23 3.35
N PHE A 146 -2.62 -6.33 2.53
CA PHE A 146 -1.83 -5.29 1.86
C PHE A 146 -1.08 -4.39 2.85
N ILE A 147 -1.73 -4.04 3.97
CA ILE A 147 -1.14 -3.20 5.01
C ILE A 147 -0.16 -3.98 5.89
N TYR A 148 -0.55 -5.15 6.40
CA TYR A 148 0.23 -5.84 7.44
C TYR A 148 1.22 -6.88 6.91
N SER A 149 0.98 -7.47 5.73
CA SER A 149 1.82 -8.55 5.21
C SER A 149 2.89 -8.08 4.23
N LEU A 150 2.66 -6.97 3.52
CA LEU A 150 3.55 -6.53 2.44
C LEU A 150 4.53 -5.47 2.90
N ASN A 151 5.79 -5.62 2.50
CA ASN A 151 6.80 -4.58 2.61
C ASN A 151 6.63 -3.49 1.52
N SER A 152 7.31 -2.33 1.59
CA SER A 152 7.14 -1.24 0.60
C SER A 152 7.37 -1.65 -0.85
N THR A 153 8.38 -2.49 -1.11
CA THR A 153 8.66 -3.01 -2.46
C THR A 153 7.58 -3.99 -2.92
N GLU A 154 7.10 -4.87 -2.03
CA GLU A 154 6.04 -5.83 -2.32
C GLU A 154 4.68 -5.13 -2.52
N ARG A 155 4.42 -4.04 -1.79
CA ARG A 155 3.24 -3.18 -1.99
C ARG A 155 3.25 -2.53 -3.36
N LEU A 156 4.40 -1.99 -3.80
CA LEU A 156 4.52 -1.41 -5.15
C LEU A 156 4.21 -2.45 -6.22
N VAL A 157 4.81 -3.64 -6.11
CA VAL A 157 4.55 -4.75 -7.04
C VAL A 157 3.09 -5.18 -6.96
N SER A 158 2.53 -5.33 -5.76
CA SER A 158 1.11 -5.66 -5.55
C SER A 158 0.17 -4.61 -6.14
N SER A 159 0.45 -3.32 -5.98
CA SER A 159 -0.36 -2.24 -6.55
C SER A 159 -0.30 -2.26 -8.08
N PHE A 160 0.86 -2.58 -8.66
CA PHE A 160 0.98 -2.78 -10.10
C PHE A 160 0.13 -3.96 -10.57
N PHE A 161 0.20 -5.11 -9.89
CA PHE A 161 -0.59 -6.28 -10.26
C PHE A 161 -2.09 -6.07 -10.04
N LEU A 162 -2.51 -5.42 -8.96
CA LEU A 162 -3.90 -5.03 -8.69
C LEU A 162 -4.46 -4.24 -9.86
N VAL A 163 -3.70 -3.26 -10.31
CA VAL A 163 -4.11 -2.34 -11.36
C VAL A 163 -4.01 -2.99 -12.75
N GLY A 164 -2.98 -3.80 -12.99
CA GLY A 164 -2.78 -4.52 -14.25
C GLY A 164 -3.79 -5.65 -14.44
N SER A 165 -4.14 -6.38 -13.38
CA SER A 165 -5.12 -7.47 -13.43
C SER A 165 -6.52 -6.96 -13.79
N LEU A 166 -6.85 -5.72 -13.43
CA LEU A 166 -8.05 -5.05 -13.88
C LEU A 166 -8.12 -4.92 -15.40
N VAL A 167 -7.06 -4.38 -16.01
CA VAL A 167 -6.99 -4.20 -17.47
C VAL A 167 -7.09 -5.55 -18.18
N ILE A 168 -6.33 -6.54 -17.70
CA ILE A 168 -6.30 -7.89 -18.27
C ILE A 168 -7.69 -8.52 -18.18
N TYR A 169 -8.34 -8.43 -17.01
CA TYR A 169 -9.68 -8.97 -16.81
C TYR A 169 -10.67 -8.37 -17.81
N PHE A 170 -10.70 -7.04 -17.98
CA PHE A 170 -11.65 -6.40 -18.90
C PHE A 170 -11.44 -6.80 -20.35
N VAL A 171 -10.19 -6.84 -20.79
CA VAL A 171 -9.87 -7.30 -22.14
C VAL A 171 -10.31 -8.75 -22.33
N PHE A 172 -10.08 -9.61 -21.32
CA PHE A 172 -10.41 -11.02 -21.38
C PHE A 172 -11.92 -11.31 -21.27
N GLU A 173 -12.61 -10.64 -20.35
CA GLU A 173 -14.07 -10.67 -20.22
C GLU A 173 -14.71 -10.27 -21.54
N ARG A 174 -14.24 -9.19 -22.17
CA ARG A 174 -14.75 -8.75 -23.46
C ARG A 174 -14.48 -9.76 -24.57
N ALA A 175 -13.28 -10.32 -24.64
CA ALA A 175 -12.94 -11.35 -25.62
C ALA A 175 -13.84 -12.59 -25.47
N CYS A 176 -14.08 -13.04 -24.24
CA CYS A 176 -14.98 -14.15 -23.94
C CYS A 176 -16.44 -13.83 -24.29
N SER A 177 -16.90 -12.61 -23.98
CA SER A 177 -18.25 -12.14 -24.29
C SER A 177 -18.52 -12.04 -25.80
N LEU A 178 -17.49 -11.87 -26.64
CA LEU A 178 -17.62 -11.95 -28.11
C LEU A 178 -17.91 -13.38 -28.59
N VAL A 179 -17.38 -14.40 -27.91
CA VAL A 179 -17.61 -15.81 -28.27
C VAL A 179 -18.98 -16.25 -27.78
N HIS A 180 -19.27 -16.04 -26.50
CA HIS A 180 -20.57 -16.29 -25.93
C HIS A 180 -20.78 -15.40 -24.70
N PRO A 181 -21.92 -14.69 -24.58
CA PRO A 181 -22.11 -13.73 -23.50
C PRO A 181 -21.96 -14.31 -22.07
N TYR A 182 -22.39 -15.55 -21.82
CA TYR A 182 -22.18 -16.26 -20.55
C TYR A 182 -20.72 -16.54 -20.16
N LEU A 183 -19.81 -16.64 -21.13
CA LEU A 183 -18.41 -16.95 -20.84
C LEU A 183 -17.74 -15.81 -20.09
N GLY A 184 -17.94 -14.57 -20.53
CA GLY A 184 -17.41 -13.39 -19.87
C GLY A 184 -18.14 -13.07 -18.56
N SER A 185 -19.47 -13.16 -18.56
CA SER A 185 -20.27 -12.65 -17.45
C SER A 185 -20.42 -13.60 -16.26
N PHE A 186 -20.33 -14.91 -16.47
CA PHE A 186 -20.61 -15.93 -15.45
C PHE A 186 -19.46 -16.91 -15.24
N VAL A 187 -18.94 -17.52 -16.33
CA VAL A 187 -17.91 -18.55 -16.22
C VAL A 187 -16.58 -17.98 -15.74
N LEU A 188 -16.14 -16.86 -16.31
CA LEU A 188 -14.88 -16.23 -15.93
C LEU A 188 -14.84 -15.80 -14.44
N PRO A 189 -15.86 -15.13 -13.89
CA PRO A 189 -15.92 -14.80 -12.46
C PRO A 189 -15.94 -16.04 -11.57
N LEU A 190 -16.70 -17.07 -11.95
CA LEU A 190 -16.78 -18.33 -11.21
C LEU A 190 -15.41 -19.01 -11.15
N LEU A 191 -14.70 -19.06 -12.27
CA LEU A 191 -13.34 -19.62 -12.34
C LEU A 191 -12.37 -18.88 -11.43
N ILE A 192 -12.43 -17.54 -11.39
CA ILE A 192 -11.59 -16.73 -10.49
C ILE A 192 -11.91 -17.06 -9.03
N MET A 193 -13.19 -17.15 -8.65
CA MET A 193 -13.58 -17.49 -7.29
C MET A 193 -13.16 -18.91 -6.89
N CYS A 194 -13.31 -19.88 -7.80
CA CYS A 194 -12.87 -21.26 -7.58
C CYS A 194 -11.34 -21.34 -7.46
N ALA A 195 -10.60 -20.68 -8.36
CA ALA A 195 -9.14 -20.62 -8.30
C ALA A 195 -8.68 -20.00 -6.98
N LEU A 196 -9.30 -18.90 -6.57
CA LEU A 196 -9.01 -18.22 -5.32
C LEU A 196 -9.26 -19.13 -4.10
N TYR A 197 -10.38 -19.86 -4.08
CA TYR A 197 -10.65 -20.82 -3.01
C TYR A 197 -9.64 -21.97 -2.97
N LEU A 198 -9.28 -22.53 -4.13
CA LEU A 198 -8.28 -23.60 -4.23
C LEU A 198 -6.91 -23.13 -3.76
N THR A 199 -6.50 -21.92 -4.14
CA THR A 199 -5.20 -21.36 -3.74
C THR A 199 -5.06 -21.15 -2.24
N LEU A 200 -6.16 -20.94 -1.51
CA LEU A 200 -6.10 -20.82 -0.05
C LEU A 200 -5.64 -22.09 0.65
N PHE A 201 -5.96 -23.28 0.12
CA PHE A 201 -5.50 -24.56 0.69
C PHE A 201 -3.98 -24.76 0.59
N PHE A 202 -3.33 -24.06 -0.35
CA PHE A 202 -1.88 -24.11 -0.54
C PHE A 202 -1.15 -22.99 0.19
N VAL A 203 -1.87 -22.07 0.84
CA VAL A 203 -1.26 -21.01 1.66
C VAL A 203 -1.19 -21.48 3.11
N ASP A 204 0.03 -21.55 3.64
CA ASP A 204 0.24 -21.86 5.05
C ASP A 204 -0.48 -20.83 5.94
N PRO A 205 -1.24 -21.25 6.96
CA PRO A 205 -2.02 -20.36 7.81
C PRO A 205 -1.21 -19.36 8.66
N TYR A 206 0.13 -19.30 8.51
CA TYR A 206 1.06 -18.64 9.43
C TYR A 206 2.11 -17.72 8.79
N ASP A 207 1.79 -17.03 7.69
CA ASP A 207 2.64 -15.92 7.20
C ASP A 207 2.16 -14.52 7.63
N VAL A 208 1.06 -14.42 8.39
CA VAL A 208 0.68 -13.16 9.05
C VAL A 208 1.47 -13.07 10.35
N THR A 209 2.74 -12.70 10.25
CA THR A 209 3.64 -12.49 11.39
C THR A 209 2.92 -11.70 12.49
N GLU A 210 2.93 -12.21 13.72
CA GLU A 210 2.49 -11.46 14.89
C GLU A 210 3.36 -10.21 15.00
N LEU A 211 2.84 -9.09 14.47
CA LEU A 211 3.54 -7.83 14.44
C LEU A 211 3.53 -7.24 15.86
N GLU A 212 4.70 -7.20 16.49
CA GLU A 212 4.94 -6.35 17.65
C GLU A 212 4.56 -4.91 17.28
N VAL A 213 3.48 -4.43 17.89
CA VAL A 213 2.99 -3.05 17.76
C VAL A 213 4.03 -2.12 18.37
N ARG A 214 4.71 -1.33 17.55
CA ARG A 214 5.57 -0.26 18.05
C ARG A 214 4.76 1.02 18.17
N GLU A 215 4.63 1.52 19.38
CA GLU A 215 3.94 2.78 19.67
C GLU A 215 4.82 3.99 19.33
N GLU A 216 5.04 4.27 18.05
CA GLU A 216 5.56 5.58 17.63
C GLU A 216 4.41 6.60 17.52
N LYS A 217 4.65 7.84 17.97
CA LYS A 217 3.65 8.92 17.90
C LYS A 217 3.54 9.40 16.45
N ILE A 218 2.44 9.02 15.79
CA ILE A 218 2.10 9.54 14.46
C ILE A 218 1.70 11.01 14.59
N THR A 219 2.26 11.86 13.73
CA THR A 219 1.77 13.23 13.58
C THR A 219 0.46 13.21 12.79
N TRP A 220 -0.59 13.85 13.32
CA TRP A 220 -1.93 13.84 12.70
C TRP A 220 -1.98 14.55 11.35
N LEU A 221 -1.06 15.48 11.08
CA LEU A 221 -1.06 16.29 9.87
C LEU A 221 -0.87 15.43 8.58
N PRO A 222 0.16 14.56 8.46
CA PRO A 222 0.27 13.61 7.35
C PRO A 222 -0.97 12.73 7.14
N VAL A 223 -1.56 12.22 8.23
CA VAL A 223 -2.77 11.38 8.17
C VAL A 223 -3.93 12.17 7.57
N LEU A 224 -4.15 13.39 8.06
CA LEU A 224 -5.19 14.27 7.56
C LEU A 224 -4.98 14.60 6.07
N THR A 225 -3.75 14.91 5.66
CA THR A 225 -3.45 15.19 4.25
C THR A 225 -3.71 13.99 3.35
N MET A 226 -3.37 12.78 3.79
CA MET A 226 -3.67 11.54 3.06
C MET A 226 -5.18 11.36 2.91
N VAL A 227 -5.94 11.45 4.00
CA VAL A 227 -7.40 11.27 3.99
C VAL A 227 -8.06 12.27 3.05
N ILE A 228 -7.66 13.55 3.09
CA ILE A 228 -8.19 14.58 2.21
C ILE A 228 -7.88 14.26 0.74
N MET A 229 -6.63 13.92 0.42
CA MET A 229 -6.24 13.61 -0.96
C MET A 229 -6.99 12.40 -1.52
N VAL A 230 -7.07 11.30 -0.75
CA VAL A 230 -7.82 10.11 -1.16
C VAL A 230 -9.32 10.40 -1.29
N ALA A 231 -9.91 11.20 -0.40
CA ALA A 231 -11.31 11.60 -0.49
C ALA A 231 -11.60 12.43 -1.75
N ILE A 232 -10.72 13.39 -2.08
CA ILE A 232 -10.83 14.17 -3.32
C ILE A 232 -10.77 13.23 -4.53
N TYR A 233 -9.80 12.31 -4.58
CA TYR A 233 -9.71 11.33 -5.66
C TYR A 233 -10.99 10.49 -5.81
N ILE A 234 -11.57 10.00 -4.71
CA ILE A 234 -12.82 9.23 -4.73
C ILE A 234 -13.96 10.04 -5.33
N ILE A 235 -14.11 11.31 -4.95
CA ILE A 235 -15.18 12.19 -5.44
C ILE A 235 -15.01 12.46 -6.94
N PHE A 236 -13.79 12.77 -7.40
CA PHE A 236 -13.52 13.01 -8.82
C PHE A 236 -13.76 11.75 -9.67
N THR A 237 -13.34 10.59 -9.18
CA THR A 237 -13.62 9.30 -9.84
C THR A 237 -15.13 9.06 -9.95
N ALA A 238 -15.88 9.36 -8.88
CA ALA A 238 -17.34 9.26 -8.91
C ALA A 238 -17.97 10.20 -9.95
N ILE A 239 -17.51 11.44 -10.04
CA ILE A 239 -18.00 12.38 -11.07
C ILE A 239 -17.72 11.83 -12.46
N PHE A 240 -16.50 11.35 -12.73
CA PHE A 240 -16.16 10.74 -14.03
C PHE A 240 -17.06 9.54 -14.38
N THR A 241 -17.35 8.67 -13.42
CA THR A 241 -18.28 7.54 -13.65
C THR A 241 -19.74 7.95 -13.80
N GLY A 242 -20.10 9.16 -13.34
CA GLY A 242 -21.43 9.76 -13.50
C GLY A 242 -21.66 10.33 -14.90
N ILE A 243 -20.59 10.75 -15.59
CA ILE A 243 -20.65 11.35 -16.93
C ILE A 243 -21.11 10.32 -17.96
N LYS A 244 -22.25 10.58 -18.61
CA LYS A 244 -22.76 9.78 -19.73
C LYS A 244 -22.82 10.63 -20.99
N VAL A 245 -21.92 10.38 -21.92
CA VAL A 245 -21.99 11.01 -23.24
C VAL A 245 -23.03 10.25 -24.09
N PRO A 246 -23.96 10.95 -24.76
CA PRO A 246 -24.95 10.34 -25.63
C PRO A 246 -24.33 9.41 -26.70
N ALA A 247 -24.92 8.22 -26.89
CA ALA A 247 -24.40 7.19 -27.79
C ALA A 247 -24.43 7.56 -29.29
N ASN A 248 -25.18 8.59 -29.65
CA ASN A 248 -25.18 9.17 -31.00
C ASN A 248 -23.90 9.97 -31.31
N LEU A 249 -23.20 10.45 -30.29
CA LEU A 249 -21.97 11.23 -30.45
C LEU A 249 -20.72 10.35 -30.42
N VAL A 250 -20.79 9.23 -29.70
CA VAL A 250 -19.64 8.41 -29.40
C VAL A 250 -20.04 6.94 -29.32
N ASN A 251 -19.28 6.06 -29.99
CA ASN A 251 -19.56 4.64 -29.97
C ASN A 251 -19.03 4.00 -28.66
N PRO A 252 -19.85 3.25 -27.91
CA PRO A 252 -19.46 2.63 -26.63
C PRO A 252 -18.21 1.73 -26.70
N ILE A 253 -17.98 1.07 -27.83
CA ILE A 253 -16.81 0.20 -28.00
C ILE A 253 -15.54 1.04 -28.00
N TRP A 254 -15.56 2.14 -28.75
CA TRP A 254 -14.42 3.04 -28.88
C TRP A 254 -14.22 3.87 -27.60
N THR A 255 -15.28 4.28 -26.88
CA THR A 255 -15.10 4.94 -25.58
C THR A 255 -14.32 4.07 -24.61
N ASN A 256 -14.69 2.78 -24.53
CA ASN A 256 -14.05 1.84 -23.64
C ASN A 256 -12.60 1.56 -24.07
N ALA A 257 -12.35 1.41 -25.37
CA ALA A 257 -10.99 1.25 -25.90
C ALA A 257 -10.08 2.44 -25.55
N PHE A 258 -10.52 3.68 -25.80
CA PHE A 258 -9.74 4.88 -25.47
C PHE A 258 -9.50 5.02 -23.96
N PHE A 259 -10.51 4.72 -23.14
CA PHE A 259 -10.35 4.68 -21.69
C PHE A 259 -9.25 3.69 -21.25
N TYR A 260 -9.29 2.45 -21.74
CA TYR A 260 -8.30 1.42 -21.37
C TYR A 260 -6.90 1.72 -21.92
N ILE A 261 -6.79 2.36 -23.09
CA ILE A 261 -5.51 2.88 -23.60
C ILE A 261 -4.94 3.92 -22.62
N GLY A 262 -5.78 4.84 -22.14
CA GLY A 262 -5.40 5.81 -21.11
C GLY A 262 -4.93 5.16 -19.82
N VAL A 263 -5.64 4.13 -19.35
CA VAL A 263 -5.26 3.33 -18.17
C VAL A 263 -3.89 2.66 -18.36
N PHE A 264 -3.64 2.06 -19.53
CA PHE A 264 -2.36 1.43 -19.81
C PHE A 264 -1.21 2.45 -19.81
N LEU A 265 -1.39 3.59 -20.49
CA LEU A 265 -0.40 4.67 -20.51
C LEU A 265 -0.11 5.23 -19.12
N GLY A 266 -1.14 5.42 -18.29
CA GLY A 266 -0.97 5.92 -16.93
C GLY A 266 -0.21 4.93 -16.05
N LEU A 267 -0.48 3.62 -16.19
CA LEU A 267 0.26 2.58 -15.47
C LEU A 267 1.75 2.56 -15.88
N VAL A 268 2.07 2.68 -17.17
CA VAL A 268 3.46 2.79 -17.64
C VAL A 268 4.16 4.01 -17.02
N VAL A 269 3.50 5.18 -17.04
CA VAL A 269 4.06 6.41 -16.47
C VAL A 269 4.31 6.27 -14.96
N VAL A 270 3.36 5.71 -14.21
CA VAL A 270 3.50 5.50 -12.77
C VAL A 270 4.67 4.57 -12.45
N VAL A 271 4.82 3.48 -13.22
CA VAL A 271 5.94 2.55 -13.04
C VAL A 271 7.26 3.26 -13.27
N ILE A 272 7.41 3.98 -14.38
CA ILE A 272 8.61 4.75 -14.71
C ILE A 272 8.91 5.76 -13.58
N LEU A 273 7.92 6.52 -13.12
CA LEU A 273 8.10 7.48 -12.03
C LEU A 273 8.66 6.83 -10.76
N HIS A 274 8.15 5.66 -10.37
CA HIS A 274 8.58 4.97 -9.16
C HIS A 274 9.97 4.32 -9.29
N PHE A 275 10.39 3.93 -10.50
CA PHE A 275 11.74 3.41 -10.74
C PHE A 275 12.80 4.52 -10.75
N PHE A 276 12.49 5.68 -11.34
CA PHE A 276 13.50 6.73 -11.56
C PHE A 276 13.51 7.84 -10.52
N ASN A 277 12.44 8.02 -9.73
CA ASN A 277 12.31 9.18 -8.85
C ASN A 277 11.93 8.84 -7.41
N ARG A 278 12.75 9.30 -6.45
CA ARG A 278 12.46 9.18 -5.01
C ARG A 278 11.20 9.92 -4.56
N TYR A 279 10.71 10.88 -5.36
CA TYR A 279 9.50 11.66 -5.12
C TYR A 279 8.30 11.21 -5.98
N ALA A 280 8.32 9.98 -6.49
CA ALA A 280 7.30 9.46 -7.41
C ALA A 280 5.86 9.69 -6.95
N ILE A 281 5.54 9.44 -5.68
CA ILE A 281 4.19 9.61 -5.12
C ILE A 281 3.72 11.07 -5.26
N PHE A 282 4.60 12.03 -4.96
CA PHE A 282 4.27 13.46 -5.04
C PHE A 282 4.08 13.92 -6.49
N LEU A 283 4.97 13.49 -7.40
CA LEU A 283 4.85 13.82 -8.83
C LEU A 283 3.61 13.21 -9.45
N ALA A 284 3.26 11.99 -9.07
CA ALA A 284 2.07 11.32 -9.57
C ALA A 284 0.78 12.04 -9.15
N TRP A 285 0.73 12.68 -7.97
CA TRP A 285 -0.40 13.54 -7.59
C TRP A 285 -0.53 14.80 -8.45
N ILE A 286 0.59 15.43 -8.81
CA ILE A 286 0.60 16.58 -9.72
C ILE A 286 0.10 16.15 -11.10
N ILE A 287 0.62 15.04 -11.62
CA ILE A 287 0.22 14.47 -12.90
C ILE A 287 -1.29 14.14 -12.89
N TRP A 288 -1.78 13.50 -11.83
CA TRP A 288 -3.19 13.21 -11.67
C TRP A 288 -4.07 14.47 -11.73
N ALA A 289 -3.69 15.53 -11.02
CA ALA A 289 -4.45 16.78 -10.99
C ALA A 289 -4.49 17.45 -12.37
N ILE A 290 -3.34 17.54 -13.05
CA ILE A 290 -3.25 18.11 -14.41
C ILE A 290 -4.12 17.33 -15.39
N PHE A 291 -4.01 16.00 -15.42
CA PHE A 291 -4.79 15.19 -16.37
C PHE A 291 -6.29 15.20 -16.05
N THR A 292 -6.67 15.37 -14.78
CA THR A 292 -8.06 15.61 -14.38
C THR A 292 -8.60 16.90 -14.98
N THR A 293 -7.84 18.01 -14.91
CA THR A 293 -8.23 19.29 -15.54
C THR A 293 -8.28 19.18 -17.07
N VAL A 294 -7.30 18.50 -17.68
CA VAL A 294 -7.28 18.27 -19.13
C VAL A 294 -8.51 17.47 -19.59
N ALA A 295 -8.94 16.47 -18.82
CA ALA A 295 -10.15 15.71 -19.14
C ALA A 295 -11.40 16.62 -19.19
N TYR A 296 -11.62 17.47 -18.19
CA TYR A 296 -12.74 18.40 -18.19
C TYR A 296 -12.64 19.45 -19.32
N GLN A 297 -11.42 19.89 -19.66
CA GLN A 297 -11.18 20.78 -20.81
C GLN A 297 -11.60 20.12 -22.13
N PHE A 298 -11.24 18.85 -22.34
CA PHE A 298 -11.67 18.11 -23.53
C PHE A 298 -13.19 17.98 -23.60
N GLY A 299 -13.84 17.67 -22.48
CA GLY A 299 -15.31 17.64 -22.38
C GLY A 299 -15.97 18.98 -22.74
N MET A 300 -15.46 20.09 -22.20
CA MET A 300 -15.95 21.43 -22.56
C MET A 300 -15.71 21.78 -24.03
N SER A 301 -14.52 21.50 -24.55
CA SER A 301 -14.19 21.77 -25.95
C SER A 301 -15.05 20.95 -26.92
N ALA A 302 -15.43 19.72 -26.54
CA ALA A 302 -16.34 18.89 -27.32
C ALA A 302 -17.71 19.55 -27.44
N LEU A 303 -18.23 20.10 -26.35
CA LEU A 303 -19.52 20.80 -26.34
C LEU A 303 -19.50 22.09 -27.17
N LEU A 304 -18.44 22.90 -27.08
CA LEU A 304 -18.33 24.17 -27.78
C LEU A 304 -18.12 24.01 -29.30
N ASN A 305 -17.42 22.96 -29.73
CA ASN A 305 -17.13 22.69 -31.14
C ASN A 305 -18.17 21.79 -31.82
N GLY A 306 -19.46 21.95 -31.48
CA GLY A 306 -20.55 21.22 -32.14
C GLY A 306 -20.59 19.71 -31.85
N ASN A 307 -20.20 19.28 -30.64
CA ASN A 307 -20.21 17.89 -30.18
C ASN A 307 -19.32 16.93 -30.98
N SER A 308 -18.08 17.32 -31.24
CA SER A 308 -17.13 16.44 -31.93
C SER A 308 -16.85 15.16 -31.13
N GLY A 309 -17.11 13.99 -31.73
CA GLY A 309 -16.84 12.68 -31.10
C GLY A 309 -15.36 12.47 -30.73
N LEU A 310 -14.43 13.00 -31.54
CA LEU A 310 -12.98 12.92 -31.29
C LEU A 310 -12.58 13.52 -29.94
N LEU A 311 -13.09 14.69 -29.58
CA LEU A 311 -12.78 15.35 -28.30
C LEU A 311 -13.33 14.55 -27.11
N TYR A 312 -14.48 13.87 -27.27
CA TYR A 312 -14.98 12.94 -26.26
C TYR A 312 -14.09 11.69 -26.12
N TYR A 313 -13.57 11.12 -27.21
CA TYR A 313 -12.61 10.01 -27.13
C TYR A 313 -11.31 10.42 -26.39
N LEU A 314 -10.79 11.61 -26.67
CA LEU A 314 -9.63 12.16 -25.94
C LEU A 314 -9.94 12.43 -24.46
N MET A 315 -11.15 12.90 -24.15
CA MET A 315 -11.64 13.00 -22.78
C MET A 315 -11.60 11.62 -22.09
N TYR A 316 -12.19 10.58 -22.68
CA TYR A 316 -12.18 9.23 -22.07
C TYR A 316 -10.77 8.67 -21.87
N LEU A 317 -9.85 8.91 -22.80
CA LEU A 317 -8.44 8.55 -22.66
C LEU A 317 -7.79 9.25 -21.45
N THR A 318 -7.99 10.56 -21.32
CA THR A 318 -7.42 11.33 -20.21
C THR A 318 -8.06 10.99 -18.86
N ILE A 319 -9.36 10.66 -18.84
CA ILE A 319 -10.05 10.12 -17.65
C ILE A 319 -9.44 8.78 -17.23
N GLY A 320 -9.22 7.86 -18.17
CA GLY A 320 -8.58 6.56 -17.88
C GLY A 320 -7.18 6.72 -17.30
N PHE A 321 -6.39 7.61 -17.90
CA PHE A 321 -5.06 7.98 -17.41
C PHE A 321 -5.10 8.58 -16.00
N ALA A 322 -5.98 9.57 -15.75
CA ALA A 322 -6.10 10.17 -14.43
C ALA A 322 -6.56 9.14 -13.39
N ASN A 323 -7.59 8.37 -13.68
CA ASN A 323 -8.13 7.37 -12.74
C ASN A 323 -7.07 6.39 -12.25
N ILE A 324 -6.19 5.94 -13.16
CA ILE A 324 -5.17 4.96 -12.80
C ILE A 324 -4.02 5.54 -11.99
N VAL A 325 -3.57 6.75 -12.35
CA VAL A 325 -2.53 7.46 -11.62
C VAL A 325 -3.01 7.74 -10.19
N GLY A 326 -4.25 8.22 -10.04
CA GLY A 326 -4.87 8.48 -8.73
C GLY A 326 -5.15 7.21 -7.91
N ALA A 327 -5.58 6.12 -8.55
CA ALA A 327 -5.81 4.83 -7.88
C ALA A 327 -4.50 4.31 -7.29
N PHE A 328 -3.44 4.30 -8.09
CA PHE A 328 -2.15 3.79 -7.65
C PHE A 328 -1.54 4.65 -6.53
N THR A 329 -1.58 5.98 -6.67
CA THR A 329 -1.03 6.88 -5.65
C THR A 329 -1.79 6.79 -4.34
N SER A 330 -3.13 6.73 -4.37
CA SER A 330 -3.95 6.61 -3.16
C SER A 330 -3.64 5.32 -2.39
N ILE A 331 -3.57 4.17 -3.07
CA ILE A 331 -3.24 2.88 -2.47
C ILE A 331 -1.81 2.89 -1.89
N MET A 332 -0.84 3.42 -2.63
CA MET A 332 0.55 3.54 -2.16
C MET A 332 0.68 4.49 -0.96
N MET A 333 -0.08 5.58 -0.93
CA MET A 333 -0.04 6.55 0.16
C MET A 333 -0.63 5.97 1.45
N VAL A 334 -1.73 5.22 1.33
CA VAL A 334 -2.29 4.42 2.44
C VAL A 334 -1.22 3.43 2.90
N GLY A 335 -0.71 2.58 2.01
CA GLY A 335 0.33 1.60 2.35
C GLY A 335 1.48 2.24 3.13
N LYS A 336 2.11 3.27 2.56
CA LYS A 336 3.27 3.96 3.16
C LYS A 336 2.97 4.60 4.52
N LEU A 337 1.79 5.21 4.68
CA LEU A 337 1.40 5.81 5.96
C LEU A 337 1.28 4.76 7.07
N PHE A 338 0.83 3.55 6.73
CA PHE A 338 0.71 2.41 7.64
C PHE A 338 1.95 1.48 7.62
N GLU A 339 3.06 1.88 6.96
CA GLU A 339 4.33 1.11 6.90
C GLU A 339 5.02 1.06 8.26
N ASP A 340 5.02 2.18 8.99
CA ASP A 340 5.58 2.28 10.34
C ASP A 340 4.55 1.86 11.39
N LYS A 341 4.22 0.55 11.40
CA LYS A 341 3.53 -0.21 12.47
C LYS A 341 2.50 0.59 13.29
N THR A 342 1.69 1.34 12.57
CA THR A 342 0.80 2.37 13.12
C THR A 342 -0.34 1.78 13.95
N HIS A 343 -0.72 2.53 14.98
CA HIS A 343 -1.83 2.25 15.89
C HIS A 343 -3.08 1.76 15.17
N ILE A 344 -3.53 0.54 15.48
CA ILE A 344 -4.76 -0.06 14.93
C ILE A 344 -5.97 0.87 15.07
N ARG A 345 -5.98 1.75 16.08
CA ARG A 345 -7.00 2.80 16.27
C ARG A 345 -7.05 3.81 15.13
N VAL A 346 -5.90 4.29 14.66
CA VAL A 346 -5.84 5.26 13.54
C VAL A 346 -6.31 4.59 12.24
N LEU A 347 -5.92 3.35 12.00
CA LEU A 347 -6.39 2.57 10.85
C LEU A 347 -7.92 2.45 10.84
N LYS A 348 -8.52 2.13 11.99
CA LYS A 348 -9.97 2.04 12.14
C LYS A 348 -10.68 3.37 11.83
N VAL A 349 -10.17 4.48 12.36
CA VAL A 349 -10.75 5.82 12.09
C VAL A 349 -10.63 6.19 10.62
N VAL A 350 -9.45 6.00 10.01
CA VAL A 350 -9.22 6.28 8.59
C VAL A 350 -10.12 5.41 7.71
N SER A 351 -10.27 4.13 8.02
CA SER A 351 -11.17 3.22 7.29
C SER A 351 -12.63 3.67 7.36
N ILE A 352 -13.09 4.18 8.50
CA ILE A 352 -14.45 4.73 8.62
C ILE A 352 -14.61 5.96 7.74
N ILE A 353 -13.67 6.90 7.79
CA ILE A 353 -13.74 8.14 7.00
C ILE A 353 -13.75 7.82 5.50
N LEU A 354 -12.83 6.97 5.03
CA LEU A 354 -12.77 6.56 3.63
C LEU A 354 -14.01 5.76 3.20
N GLY A 355 -14.55 4.92 4.08
CA GLY A 355 -15.81 4.21 3.86
C GLY A 355 -16.99 5.15 3.65
N VAL A 356 -17.11 6.19 4.49
CA VAL A 356 -18.13 7.24 4.34
C VAL A 356 -17.93 8.00 3.03
N CYS A 357 -16.70 8.36 2.67
CA CYS A 357 -16.39 8.99 1.39
C CYS A 357 -16.83 8.13 0.20
N LEU A 358 -16.59 6.81 0.23
CA LEU A 358 -17.03 5.89 -0.81
C LEU A 358 -18.56 5.81 -0.90
N LEU A 359 -19.29 5.82 0.22
CA LEU A 359 -20.76 5.85 0.21
C LEU A 359 -21.31 7.17 -0.36
N ILE A 360 -20.73 8.31 0.05
CA ILE A 360 -21.08 9.63 -0.50
C ILE A 360 -20.82 9.66 -2.01
N SER A 361 -19.71 9.07 -2.46
CA SER A 361 -19.36 9.00 -3.87
C SER A 361 -20.50 8.40 -4.72
N ARG A 362 -21.25 7.43 -4.18
CA ARG A 362 -22.38 6.84 -4.89
C ARG A 362 -23.55 7.81 -5.08
N ILE A 363 -23.83 8.62 -4.06
CA ILE A 363 -24.85 9.68 -4.13
C ILE A 363 -24.44 10.71 -5.18
N VAL A 364 -23.16 11.07 -5.22
CA VAL A 364 -22.60 11.96 -6.25
C VAL A 364 -22.84 11.39 -7.65
N VAL A 365 -22.53 10.12 -7.92
CA VAL A 365 -22.80 9.50 -9.24
C VAL A 365 -24.26 9.66 -9.66
N LEU A 366 -25.21 9.43 -8.75
CA LEU A 366 -26.65 9.52 -9.05
C LEU A 366 -27.06 10.96 -9.36
N TYR A 367 -26.55 11.92 -8.59
CA TYR A 367 -26.81 13.34 -8.83
C TYR A 367 -26.25 13.79 -10.18
N ILE A 368 -25.00 13.44 -10.48
CA ILE A 368 -24.31 13.82 -11.73
C ILE A 368 -25.00 13.23 -12.97
N ARG A 369 -25.63 12.06 -12.86
CA ARG A 369 -26.42 11.48 -13.96
C ARG A 369 -27.67 12.29 -14.31
N GLY A 370 -28.19 13.08 -13.36
CA GLY A 370 -29.38 13.91 -13.54
C GLY A 370 -29.07 15.34 -13.96
N THR A 371 -27.80 15.76 -14.00
CA THR A 371 -27.41 17.13 -14.34
C THR A 371 -27.19 17.30 -15.84
N GLN A 372 -27.41 18.53 -16.32
CA GLN A 372 -27.07 18.90 -17.69
C GLN A 372 -25.55 18.91 -17.88
N MET A 373 -25.07 18.27 -18.96
CA MET A 373 -23.64 18.08 -19.25
C MET A 373 -22.87 19.41 -19.35
N THR A 374 -23.48 20.45 -19.93
CA THR A 374 -22.88 21.79 -20.08
C THR A 374 -22.54 22.43 -18.75
N ASN A 375 -23.50 22.43 -17.81
CA ASN A 375 -23.30 22.99 -16.47
C ASN A 375 -22.28 22.16 -15.69
N LEU A 376 -22.35 20.84 -15.82
CA LEU A 376 -21.42 19.91 -15.17
C LEU A 376 -19.97 20.19 -15.57
N PHE A 377 -19.68 20.16 -16.88
CA PHE A 377 -18.32 20.36 -17.37
C PHE A 377 -17.79 21.77 -17.04
N SER A 378 -18.63 22.80 -17.13
CA SER A 378 -18.24 24.18 -16.80
C SER A 378 -17.82 24.30 -15.33
N VAL A 379 -18.66 23.83 -14.40
CA VAL A 379 -18.36 23.89 -12.97
C VAL A 379 -17.12 23.06 -12.65
N MET A 380 -17.04 21.84 -13.17
CA MET A 380 -15.92 20.94 -12.87
C MET A 380 -14.59 21.39 -13.48
N GLN A 381 -14.61 22.14 -14.58
CA GLN A 381 -13.40 22.77 -15.10
C GLN A 381 -12.82 23.77 -14.10
N PHE A 382 -13.65 24.67 -13.55
CA PHE A 382 -13.17 25.63 -12.53
C PHE A 382 -12.72 24.93 -11.25
N VAL A 383 -13.49 23.95 -10.76
CA VAL A 383 -13.14 23.18 -9.56
C VAL A 383 -11.83 22.42 -9.74
N SER A 384 -11.64 21.73 -10.88
CA SER A 384 -10.41 20.98 -11.15
C SER A 384 -9.20 21.91 -11.33
N LEU A 385 -9.37 23.08 -11.96
CA LEU A 385 -8.30 24.06 -12.13
C LEU A 385 -7.85 24.63 -10.78
N PHE A 386 -8.80 25.02 -9.92
CA PHE A 386 -8.49 25.49 -8.57
C PHE A 386 -7.80 24.41 -7.74
N MET A 387 -8.29 23.17 -7.81
CA MET A 387 -7.68 22.02 -7.14
C MET A 387 -6.25 21.79 -7.62
N THR A 388 -6.00 21.83 -8.93
CA THR A 388 -4.65 21.66 -9.48
C THR A 388 -3.69 22.75 -9.00
N VAL A 389 -4.14 24.02 -9.00
CA VAL A 389 -3.34 25.13 -8.46
C VAL A 389 -3.06 24.92 -6.97
N ALA A 390 -4.05 24.48 -6.19
CA ALA A 390 -3.89 24.23 -4.75
C ALA A 390 -2.89 23.09 -4.48
N ILE A 391 -2.97 21.98 -5.21
CA ILE A 391 -2.04 20.84 -5.08
C ILE A 391 -0.62 21.27 -5.47
N VAL A 392 -0.45 21.95 -6.61
CA VAL A 392 0.87 22.43 -7.05
C VAL A 392 1.44 23.43 -6.06
N SER A 393 0.64 24.35 -5.53
CA SER A 393 1.07 25.34 -4.53
C SER A 393 1.48 24.67 -3.22
N TYR A 394 0.70 23.69 -2.74
CA TYR A 394 1.04 22.89 -1.57
C TYR A 394 2.34 22.10 -1.78
N MET A 395 2.55 21.56 -2.98
CA MET A 395 3.77 20.84 -3.34
C MET A 395 4.99 21.75 -3.37
N ILE A 396 4.88 22.96 -3.95
CA ILE A 396 5.96 23.96 -3.93
C ILE A 396 6.27 24.35 -2.48
N TYR A 397 5.26 24.61 -1.67
CA TYR A 397 5.44 24.90 -0.24
C TYR A 397 6.16 23.75 0.48
N ALA A 398 5.72 22.51 0.29
CA ALA A 398 6.34 21.34 0.90
C ALA A 398 7.80 21.16 0.44
N PHE A 399 8.10 21.42 -0.84
CA PHE A 399 9.44 21.36 -1.39
C PHE A 399 10.35 22.46 -0.82
N LEU A 400 9.85 23.69 -0.72
CA LEU A 400 10.57 24.81 -0.10
C LEU A 400 10.84 24.54 1.37
N GLN A 401 9.84 24.04 2.10
CA GLN A 401 9.99 23.67 3.51
C GLN A 401 11.00 22.54 3.68
N TRP A 402 11.02 21.56 2.78
CA TRP A 402 12.01 20.48 2.78
C TRP A 402 13.43 21.01 2.51
N ARG A 403 13.59 21.94 1.55
CA ARG A 403 14.87 22.61 1.26
C ARG A 403 15.35 23.49 2.41
N SER A 404 14.42 24.12 3.13
CA SER A 404 14.73 25.00 4.27
C SER A 404 14.90 24.23 5.58
N ARG A 405 14.69 22.91 5.61
CA ARG A 405 15.08 22.13 6.79
C ARG A 405 16.60 22.29 6.90
N PRO A 406 17.11 22.89 7.99
CA PRO A 406 18.54 22.83 8.22
C PRO A 406 18.88 21.35 8.16
N VAL A 407 19.86 20.99 7.32
CA VAL A 407 20.48 19.65 7.37
C VAL A 407 20.68 19.43 8.85
N ALA A 408 19.89 18.55 9.46
CA ALA A 408 20.01 18.31 10.87
C ALA A 408 21.49 18.02 11.01
N LYS A 409 22.22 18.86 11.75
CA LYS A 409 23.48 18.42 12.29
C LYS A 409 23.07 17.10 12.89
N ILE A 410 23.61 16.02 12.35
CA ILE A 410 23.62 14.76 13.04
C ILE A 410 24.49 15.13 14.25
N GLU A 411 23.88 15.78 15.24
CA GLU A 411 24.32 15.67 16.60
C GLU A 411 24.36 14.16 16.73
N PRO A 412 25.57 13.56 16.83
CA PRO A 412 25.67 12.13 17.02
C PRO A 412 24.67 11.87 18.11
N ALA A 413 23.63 11.07 17.78
CA ALA A 413 22.58 10.73 18.72
C ALA A 413 23.34 10.48 20.00
N LYS A 414 23.12 11.32 21.03
CA LYS A 414 23.74 11.15 22.34
C LYS A 414 23.53 9.68 22.56
N THR A 415 24.59 8.89 22.40
CA THR A 415 24.49 7.45 22.47
C THR A 415 23.86 7.32 23.82
N ALA A 416 22.61 6.87 23.87
CA ALA A 416 22.03 6.43 25.11
C ALA A 416 23.04 5.37 25.49
N GLU A 417 23.99 5.76 26.34
CA GLU A 417 25.01 4.87 26.85
C GLU A 417 24.16 3.70 27.29
N PRO A 418 24.30 2.51 26.65
CA PRO A 418 23.58 1.35 27.13
C PRO A 418 23.86 1.36 28.62
N GLU A 419 22.81 1.41 29.45
CA GLU A 419 22.89 1.66 30.89
C GLU A 419 23.92 0.69 31.46
N SER A 420 25.19 1.11 31.42
CA SER A 420 26.28 0.15 31.44
C SER A 420 26.56 0.05 32.89
N ILE A 421 26.31 -1.15 33.42
CA ILE A 421 26.80 -1.52 34.73
C ILE A 421 28.33 -1.43 34.60
N TYR A 422 28.88 -0.24 34.87
CA TYR A 422 30.31 0.00 34.91
C TYR A 422 30.81 -0.74 36.15
N VAL A 423 31.26 -1.97 35.94
CA VAL A 423 31.90 -2.77 36.99
C VAL A 423 33.33 -2.28 37.09
N ASN A 424 33.72 -1.72 38.24
CA ASN A 424 35.11 -1.36 38.47
C ASN A 424 35.98 -2.63 38.39
N PRO A 425 36.86 -2.78 37.36
CA PRO A 425 37.60 -4.01 37.15
C PRO A 425 38.50 -4.36 38.32
N TYR A 426 39.05 -3.35 39.00
CA TYR A 426 39.93 -3.53 40.16
C TYR A 426 39.24 -4.11 41.39
N ASN A 427 37.89 -4.10 41.43
CA ASN A 427 37.11 -4.67 42.53
C ASN A 427 36.68 -6.12 42.27
N VAL A 428 36.71 -6.60 41.02
CA VAL A 428 36.12 -7.90 40.62
C VAL A 428 37.15 -8.85 40.00
N LEU A 429 38.22 -8.30 39.42
CA LEU A 429 39.32 -9.06 38.87
C LEU A 429 40.32 -9.43 39.97
N THR A 430 40.84 -10.66 39.89
CA THR A 430 41.97 -11.09 40.72
C THR A 430 43.26 -10.43 40.24
N PRO A 431 44.32 -10.35 41.08
CA PRO A 431 45.59 -9.70 40.69
C PRO A 431 46.21 -10.24 39.39
N LYS A 432 46.00 -11.51 39.06
CA LYS A 432 46.44 -12.11 37.79
C LYS A 432 45.56 -11.71 36.62
N GLU A 433 44.24 -11.66 36.82
CA GLU A 433 43.29 -11.18 35.80
C GLU A 433 43.48 -9.69 35.51
N THR A 434 43.81 -8.87 36.51
CA THR A 434 44.09 -7.43 36.32
C THR A 434 45.28 -7.21 35.39
N LYS A 435 46.38 -7.95 35.57
CA LYS A 435 47.54 -7.87 34.67
C LYS A 435 47.22 -8.29 33.24
N VAL A 436 46.41 -9.35 33.08
CA VAL A 436 45.94 -9.78 31.76
C VAL A 436 45.01 -8.74 31.14
N PHE A 437 44.13 -8.13 31.93
CA PHE A 437 43.20 -7.09 31.51
C PHE A 437 43.92 -5.82 31.02
N GLU A 438 44.92 -5.32 31.75
CA GLU A 438 45.74 -4.17 31.34
C GLU A 438 46.41 -4.41 29.97
N LEU A 439 47.01 -5.58 29.78
CA LEU A 439 47.65 -5.94 28.51
C LEU A 439 46.62 -6.14 27.37
N LEU A 440 45.40 -6.60 27.68
CA LEU A 440 44.31 -6.67 26.71
C LEU A 440 43.86 -5.28 26.26
N LEU A 441 43.82 -4.30 27.17
CA LEU A 441 43.49 -2.91 26.86
C LEU A 441 44.57 -2.23 26.01
N MET A 442 45.84 -2.60 26.20
CA MET A 442 46.96 -2.18 25.33
C MET A 442 46.91 -2.84 23.93
N GLY A 443 45.92 -3.68 23.67
CA GLY A 443 45.70 -4.30 22.36
C GLY A 443 46.50 -5.58 22.10
N LEU A 444 47.26 -6.09 23.08
CA LEU A 444 48.05 -7.31 22.90
C LEU A 444 47.16 -8.52 22.58
N THR A 445 47.72 -9.48 21.85
CA THR A 445 47.13 -10.79 21.61
C THR A 445 47.40 -11.73 22.78
N LEU A 446 46.56 -12.75 22.97
CA LEU A 446 46.74 -13.75 24.05
C LEU A 446 48.12 -14.43 24.01
N ARG A 447 48.70 -14.62 22.82
CA ARG A 447 50.06 -15.15 22.64
C ARG A 447 51.14 -14.19 23.13
N GLN A 448 50.99 -12.89 22.86
CA GLN A 448 51.92 -11.87 23.35
C GLN A 448 51.81 -11.72 24.87
N ILE A 449 50.59 -11.74 25.42
CA ILE A 449 50.36 -11.70 26.87
C ILE A 449 50.97 -12.91 27.58
N ALA A 450 50.88 -14.09 26.96
CA ALA A 450 51.51 -15.31 27.47
C ALA A 450 53.05 -15.16 27.53
N GLY A 451 53.66 -14.55 26.51
CA GLY A 451 55.08 -14.22 26.51
C GLY A 451 55.45 -13.20 27.59
N GLU A 452 54.71 -12.11 27.69
CA GLU A 452 54.97 -10.99 28.61
C GLU A 452 54.88 -11.42 30.08
N LEU A 453 53.86 -12.21 30.41
CA LEU A 453 53.62 -12.68 31.77
C LEU A 453 54.30 -14.02 32.08
N LYS A 454 55.10 -14.57 31.14
CA LYS A 454 55.73 -15.90 31.24
C LYS A 454 54.74 -17.00 31.65
N MET A 455 53.54 -16.98 31.07
CA MET A 455 52.46 -17.94 31.32
C MET A 455 52.21 -18.83 30.10
N LYS A 456 51.66 -20.02 30.31
CA LYS A 456 51.16 -20.85 29.19
C LYS A 456 49.95 -20.16 28.54
N TYR A 457 49.82 -20.31 27.22
CA TYR A 457 48.69 -19.76 26.46
C TYR A 457 47.33 -20.13 27.07
N ASP A 458 47.16 -21.39 27.47
CA ASP A 458 45.91 -21.88 28.04
C ASP A 458 45.53 -21.18 29.36
N ALA A 459 46.53 -20.82 30.17
CA ALA A 459 46.31 -20.07 31.41
C ALA A 459 45.85 -18.62 31.11
N VAL A 460 46.42 -17.98 30.09
CA VAL A 460 45.98 -16.65 29.64
C VAL A 460 44.58 -16.70 29.02
N ASN A 461 44.27 -17.73 28.23
CA ASN A 461 42.94 -17.94 27.66
C ASN A 461 41.87 -18.17 28.74
N PHE A 462 42.22 -18.89 29.82
CA PHE A 462 41.36 -19.05 30.99
C PHE A 462 41.06 -17.70 31.66
N HIS A 463 42.09 -16.89 31.95
CA HIS A 463 41.91 -15.55 32.53
C HIS A 463 41.11 -14.63 31.60
N TYR A 464 41.38 -14.65 30.30
CA TYR A 464 40.62 -13.90 29.29
C TYR A 464 39.11 -14.20 29.33
N LYS A 465 38.73 -15.49 29.34
CA LYS A 465 37.31 -15.89 29.43
C LYS A 465 36.66 -15.43 30.73
N ASN A 466 37.38 -15.53 31.85
CA ASN A 466 36.85 -15.08 33.15
C ASN A 466 36.69 -13.56 33.21
N ILE A 467 37.61 -12.78 32.63
CA ILE A 467 37.49 -11.32 32.53
C ILE A 467 36.24 -10.95 31.75
N TYR A 468 36.00 -11.58 30.59
CA TYR A 468 34.83 -11.30 29.75
C TYR A 468 33.52 -11.62 30.47
N LYS A 469 33.50 -12.74 31.20
CA LYS A 469 32.34 -13.15 32.01
C LYS A 469 32.10 -12.20 33.19
N LYS A 470 33.15 -11.77 33.89
CA LYS A 470 33.05 -10.89 35.07
C LYS A 470 32.71 -9.44 34.73
N LEU A 471 33.12 -8.97 33.56
CA LEU A 471 32.85 -7.61 33.08
C LEU A 471 31.65 -7.54 32.12
N GLU A 472 30.99 -8.67 31.88
CA GLU A 472 29.84 -8.82 30.98
C GLU A 472 30.07 -8.16 29.62
N VAL A 473 31.19 -8.52 28.99
CA VAL A 473 31.56 -8.08 27.63
C VAL A 473 31.65 -9.27 26.68
N ASN A 474 31.19 -9.08 25.46
CA ASN A 474 31.10 -10.12 24.43
C ASN A 474 32.21 -10.00 23.37
N SER A 475 32.93 -8.87 23.31
CA SER A 475 34.00 -8.68 22.33
C SER A 475 35.19 -7.85 22.84
N LYS A 476 36.35 -8.00 22.18
CA LYS A 476 37.56 -7.21 22.46
C LYS A 476 37.35 -5.72 22.20
N ILE A 477 36.57 -5.40 21.17
CA ILE A 477 36.20 -4.03 20.82
C ILE A 477 35.35 -3.44 21.96
N GLU A 478 34.36 -4.19 22.45
CA GLU A 478 33.52 -3.77 23.58
C GLU A 478 34.31 -3.58 24.87
N LEU A 479 35.27 -4.47 25.18
CA LEU A 479 36.18 -4.32 26.33
C LEU A 479 36.99 -3.01 26.24
N ILE A 480 37.57 -2.71 25.07
CA ILE A 480 38.38 -1.51 24.85
C ILE A 480 37.52 -0.25 24.86
N LEU A 481 36.32 -0.28 24.27
CA LEU A 481 35.42 0.87 24.29
C LEU A 481 34.94 1.20 25.71
N ARG A 482 34.62 0.18 26.52
CA ARG A 482 34.14 0.37 27.90
C ARG A 482 35.23 0.81 28.87
N TYR A 483 36.47 0.34 28.71
CA TYR A 483 37.53 0.53 29.72
C TYR A 483 38.83 1.17 29.21
N GLY A 484 39.01 1.32 27.90
CA GLY A 484 40.25 1.81 27.29
C GLY A 484 40.49 3.31 27.47
N GLN A 485 39.48 4.11 27.82
CA GLN A 485 39.61 5.56 28.06
C GLN A 485 40.09 5.92 29.48
N LYS A 486 40.34 4.93 30.35
CA LYS A 486 40.68 5.12 31.78
C LYS A 486 42.05 4.57 32.19
N LEU A 487 42.91 4.24 31.22
CA LEU A 487 44.36 4.08 31.42
C LEU A 487 45.01 5.45 31.35
#